data_AF-A0A953ILD3-F1
#
_entry.id   AF-A0A953ILD3-F1
#
_cell.length_a   1.000
_cell.length_b   1.000
_cell.length_c   1.000
_cell.angle_alpha   90.00
_cell.angle_beta   90.00
_cell.angle_gamma   90.00
#
_symmetry.space_group_name_H-M   'P 1'
#
loop_
_entity.id
_entity.type
_entity.pdbx_description
1 polymer ?
#
loop_
_entity_poly.entity_id
_entity_poly.type
_entity_poly.pdbx_seq_one_letter_code
_entity_poly.pdbx_strand_id
1 'polypeptide(L)'
;MPDISIVVPVRNEAGNIAPLVEEIARALSGRDFEIVYVNDGSSDGTEAELKALMARHSYLRQIKHARSCGQSAAITTGVAAARSPLVATLDGDGQNDPVFLPALIEPLSRREVGLVAGQRVGRKASGFKKFQSRIANGVRGAILRDGTRDTGCGLKAFRRDLFLKLPYFDGLHR
;
A
#
# COMPACT_ATOMS: atom_id res chain seq x y z
N MET A 1 -10.73 14.77 10.42
CA MET A 1 -9.80 13.61 10.29
C MET A 1 -10.01 13.06 8.89
N PRO A 2 -8.97 12.59 8.18
CA PRO A 2 -9.13 12.09 6.81
C PRO A 2 -10.03 10.85 6.77
N ASP A 3 -10.77 10.66 5.67
CA ASP A 3 -11.60 9.46 5.44
C ASP A 3 -10.73 8.23 5.23
N ILE A 4 -9.56 8.40 4.62
CA ILE A 4 -8.60 7.32 4.38
C ILE A 4 -7.15 7.78 4.49
N SER A 5 -6.28 6.90 4.98
CA SER A 5 -4.82 7.07 4.94
C SER A 5 -4.22 6.13 3.90
N ILE A 6 -3.45 6.68 2.96
CA ILE A 6 -2.70 5.89 1.96
C ILE A 6 -1.28 5.72 2.46
N VAL A 7 -0.84 4.49 2.72
CA VAL A 7 0.51 4.18 3.20
C VAL A 7 1.37 3.71 2.03
N VAL A 8 2.48 4.41 1.80
CA VAL A 8 3.38 4.15 0.68
C VAL A 8 4.80 3.90 1.21
N PRO A 9 5.26 2.64 1.30
CA PRO A 9 6.66 2.36 1.62
C PRO A 9 7.55 2.70 0.43
N VAL A 10 8.66 3.39 0.68
CA VAL A 10 9.63 3.75 -0.37
C VAL A 10 11.06 3.57 0.10
N ARG A 11 11.94 3.20 -0.83
CA ARG A 11 13.39 3.21 -0.64
C ARG A 11 14.07 3.40 -1.98
N ASN A 12 14.84 4.48 -2.10
CA ASN A 12 15.53 4.88 -3.32
C ASN A 12 14.61 5.02 -4.54
N GLU A 13 13.59 5.86 -4.43
CA GLU A 13 12.53 6.07 -5.44
C GLU A 13 12.51 7.54 -5.91
N ALA A 14 13.65 8.22 -5.91
CA ALA A 14 13.74 9.59 -6.39
C ALA A 14 13.24 9.72 -7.84
N GLY A 15 12.39 10.72 -8.11
CA GLY A 15 11.73 10.95 -9.39
C GLY A 15 10.39 10.23 -9.55
N ASN A 16 10.11 9.22 -8.71
CA ASN A 16 8.84 8.47 -8.76
C ASN A 16 7.82 8.97 -7.71
N ILE A 17 8.25 9.78 -6.74
CA ILE A 17 7.38 10.23 -5.65
C ILE A 17 6.34 11.24 -6.15
N ALA A 18 6.77 12.31 -6.83
CA ALA A 18 5.85 13.36 -7.27
C ALA A 18 4.74 12.85 -8.21
N PRO A 19 5.03 12.04 -9.25
CA PRO A 19 3.99 11.47 -10.09
C PRO A 19 2.94 10.67 -9.30
N LEU A 20 3.40 9.83 -8.37
CA LEU A 20 2.52 8.98 -7.57
C LEU A 20 1.62 9.80 -6.63
N VAL A 21 2.15 10.87 -6.02
CA VAL A 21 1.36 11.80 -5.20
C VAL A 21 0.23 12.42 -6.01
N GLU A 22 0.52 12.87 -7.24
CA GLU A 22 -0.47 13.49 -8.12
C GLU A 22 -1.52 12.47 -8.63
N GLU A 23 -1.10 11.24 -8.93
CA GLU A 23 -2.00 10.17 -9.33
C GLU A 23 -2.96 9.77 -8.20
N ILE A 24 -2.47 9.63 -6.96
CA ILE A 24 -3.31 9.38 -5.78
C ILE A 24 -4.29 10.54 -5.58
N ALA A 25 -3.81 11.79 -5.65
CA ALA A 25 -4.66 12.97 -5.47
C ALA A 25 -5.76 13.05 -6.53
N ARG A 26 -5.45 12.70 -7.79
CA ARG A 26 -6.43 12.62 -8.87
C ARG A 26 -7.45 11.50 -8.63
N ALA A 27 -6.99 10.30 -8.26
CA ALA A 27 -7.84 9.15 -8.03
C ALA A 27 -8.80 9.36 -6.85
N LEU A 28 -8.39 10.13 -5.84
CA LEU A 28 -9.17 10.43 -4.65
C LEU A 28 -9.76 11.86 -4.65
N SER A 29 -9.85 12.50 -5.81
CA SER A 29 -10.43 13.83 -5.94
C SER A 29 -11.85 13.88 -5.36
N GLY A 30 -12.10 14.86 -4.49
CA GLY A 30 -13.38 15.02 -3.78
C GLY A 30 -13.53 14.18 -2.50
N ARG A 31 -12.49 13.47 -2.06
CA ARG A 31 -12.44 12.74 -0.78
C ARG A 31 -11.38 13.37 0.13
N ASP A 32 -11.63 13.38 1.44
CA ASP A 32 -10.60 13.76 2.42
C ASP A 32 -9.64 12.57 2.64
N PHE A 33 -8.36 12.75 2.34
CA PHE A 33 -7.35 11.71 2.52
C PHE A 33 -6.05 12.27 3.09
N GLU A 34 -5.19 11.37 3.55
CA GLU A 34 -3.77 11.66 3.75
C GLU A 34 -2.92 10.62 3.03
N ILE A 35 -1.67 10.99 2.71
CA ILE A 35 -0.66 10.07 2.19
C ILE A 35 0.48 10.03 3.20
N VAL A 36 0.83 8.84 3.67
CA VAL A 36 1.92 8.58 4.60
C VAL A 36 3.01 7.81 3.85
N TYR A 37 4.01 8.54 3.36
CA TYR A 37 5.22 7.92 2.82
C TYR A 37 6.12 7.46 3.95
N VAL A 38 6.52 6.19 3.92
CA VAL A 38 7.48 5.63 4.85
C VAL A 38 8.80 5.41 4.10
N ASN A 39 9.72 6.36 4.27
CA ASN A 39 11.06 6.31 3.71
C ASN A 39 11.91 5.34 4.54
N ASP A 40 12.15 4.16 3.99
CA ASP A 40 12.86 3.04 4.62
C ASP A 40 14.39 3.18 4.47
N GLY A 41 14.92 4.34 4.84
CA GLY A 41 16.37 4.61 4.82
C GLY A 41 16.94 4.76 3.41
N SER A 42 16.30 5.57 2.56
CA SER A 42 16.85 5.97 1.26
C SER A 42 18.20 6.69 1.40
N SER A 43 19.07 6.48 0.41
CA SER A 43 20.39 7.12 0.26
C SER A 43 20.49 8.02 -0.98
N ASP A 44 19.40 8.17 -1.73
CA ASP A 44 19.28 9.00 -2.93
C ASP A 44 18.48 10.29 -2.66
N GLY A 45 17.96 10.92 -3.72
CA GLY A 45 17.16 12.14 -3.64
C GLY A 45 15.76 12.01 -3.01
N THR A 46 15.30 10.80 -2.64
CA THR A 46 13.92 10.54 -2.16
C THR A 46 13.52 11.46 -1.00
N GLU A 47 14.41 11.68 -0.03
CA GLU A 47 14.10 12.51 1.14
C GLU A 47 13.92 13.99 0.77
N ALA A 48 14.78 14.51 -0.12
CA ALA A 48 14.69 15.89 -0.55
C ALA A 48 13.40 16.15 -1.33
N GLU A 49 13.03 15.21 -2.21
CA GLU A 49 11.78 15.27 -2.97
C GLU A 49 10.54 15.25 -2.05
N LEU A 50 10.50 14.33 -1.08
CA LEU A 50 9.40 14.27 -0.10
C LEU A 50 9.27 15.57 0.69
N LYS A 51 10.37 16.17 1.15
CA LYS A 51 10.36 17.45 1.86
C LYS A 51 9.78 18.58 1.00
N ALA A 52 10.19 18.66 -0.26
CA ALA A 52 9.67 19.66 -1.19
C ALA A 52 8.17 19.49 -1.45
N LEU A 53 7.69 18.26 -1.61
CA LEU A 53 6.28 17.96 -1.82
C LEU A 53 5.43 18.24 -0.57
N MET A 54 5.90 17.91 0.63
CA MET A 54 5.16 18.19 1.87
C MET A 54 4.92 19.69 2.09
N ALA A 55 5.80 20.56 1.59
CA ALA A 55 5.61 22.01 1.64
C ALA A 55 4.46 22.49 0.72
N ARG A 56 4.10 21.69 -0.30
CA ARG A 56 3.07 22.00 -1.30
C ARG A 56 1.75 21.29 -1.06
N HIS A 57 1.78 20.14 -0.39
CA HIS A 57 0.63 19.26 -0.20
C HIS A 57 0.42 18.97 1.29
N SER A 58 -0.59 19.60 1.91
CA SER A 58 -0.88 19.45 3.34
C SER A 58 -1.38 18.05 3.74
N TYR A 59 -1.88 17.28 2.76
CA TYR A 59 -2.29 15.88 2.94
C TYR A 59 -1.10 14.90 2.90
N LEU A 60 0.11 15.35 2.52
CA LEU A 60 1.29 14.51 2.43
C LEU A 60 2.10 14.56 3.72
N ARG A 61 2.49 13.38 4.21
CA ARG A 61 3.34 13.19 5.39
C ARG A 61 4.43 12.17 5.09
N GLN A 62 5.55 12.32 5.80
CA GLN A 62 6.66 11.38 5.76
C GLN A 62 6.96 10.82 7.15
N ILE A 63 7.34 9.55 7.20
CA ILE A 63 8.05 8.92 8.31
C ILE A 63 9.36 8.37 7.76
N LYS A 64 10.47 8.59 8.48
CA LYS A 64 11.80 8.13 8.06
C LYS A 64 12.31 7.08 9.03
N HIS A 65 12.71 5.93 8.50
CA HIS A 65 13.50 4.97 9.24
C HIS A 65 14.98 5.37 9.21
N ALA A 66 15.69 5.19 10.33
CA ALA A 66 17.12 5.53 10.44
C ALA A 66 18.02 4.67 9.53
N ARG A 67 17.57 3.44 9.24
CA ARG A 67 18.16 2.49 8.30
C ARG A 67 17.03 1.69 7.67
N SER A 68 17.30 0.98 6.57
CA SER A 68 16.29 0.10 5.99
C SER A 68 15.93 -1.04 6.94
N CYS A 69 14.62 -1.20 7.17
CA CYS A 69 13.99 -2.22 7.98
C CYS A 69 13.10 -3.15 7.14
N GLY A 70 12.96 -2.89 5.84
CA GLY A 70 12.18 -3.68 4.90
C GLY A 70 10.73 -3.21 4.75
N GLN A 71 10.10 -3.64 3.66
CA GLN A 71 8.76 -3.18 3.25
C GLN A 71 7.66 -3.49 4.28
N SER A 72 7.69 -4.68 4.91
CA SER A 72 6.70 -5.05 5.94
C SER A 72 6.79 -4.13 7.16
N ALA A 73 8.02 -3.80 7.60
CA ALA A 73 8.25 -2.87 8.69
C ALA A 73 7.78 -1.46 8.30
N ALA A 74 8.09 -1.01 7.08
CA ALA A 74 7.64 0.29 6.58
C ALA A 74 6.10 0.41 6.53
N ILE A 75 5.40 -0.62 6.04
CA ILE A 75 3.93 -0.66 6.06
C ILE A 75 3.41 -0.62 7.51
N THR A 76 3.99 -1.42 8.40
CA THR A 76 3.57 -1.47 9.82
C THR A 76 3.72 -0.10 10.48
N THR A 77 4.86 0.57 10.28
CA THR A 77 5.10 1.94 10.76
C THR A 77 4.07 2.92 10.20
N GLY A 78 3.78 2.84 8.90
CA GLY A 78 2.81 3.71 8.23
C GLY A 78 1.40 3.51 8.75
N VAL A 79 0.94 2.26 8.89
CA VAL A 79 -0.39 1.92 9.43
C VAL A 79 -0.52 2.36 10.89
N ALA A 80 0.53 2.18 11.70
CA ALA A 80 0.53 2.63 13.09
C ALA A 80 0.38 4.16 13.19
N ALA A 81 0.99 4.91 12.27
CA ALA A 81 0.95 6.37 12.25
C ALA A 81 -0.18 7.00 11.42
N ALA A 82 -0.96 6.17 10.72
CA ALA A 82 -2.15 6.58 9.98
C ALA A 82 -3.22 7.15 10.93
N ARG A 83 -3.85 8.24 10.52
CA ARG A 83 -4.90 8.96 11.27
C ARG A 83 -6.30 8.43 10.96
N SER A 84 -6.54 7.87 9.78
CA SER A 84 -7.84 7.32 9.43
C SER A 84 -8.04 5.90 10.02
N PRO A 85 -9.28 5.53 10.40
CA PRO A 85 -9.65 4.14 10.65
C PRO A 85 -9.51 3.22 9.44
N LEU A 86 -9.54 3.76 8.22
CA LEU A 86 -9.33 3.02 6.97
C LEU A 86 -7.94 3.33 6.43
N VAL A 87 -7.24 2.28 6.01
CA VAL A 87 -5.90 2.40 5.43
C VAL A 87 -5.86 1.64 4.11
N ALA A 88 -5.25 2.24 3.09
CA ALA A 88 -4.84 1.51 1.90
C ALA A 88 -3.32 1.53 1.77
N THR A 89 -2.74 0.42 1.32
CA THR A 89 -1.32 0.33 0.99
C THR A 89 -1.14 0.42 -0.52
N LEU A 90 -0.08 1.09 -0.94
CA LEU A 90 0.31 1.20 -2.34
C LEU A 90 1.84 1.12 -2.44
N ASP A 91 2.36 0.35 -3.38
CA ASP A 91 3.81 0.26 -3.60
C ASP A 91 4.32 1.48 -4.41
N GLY A 92 5.52 1.96 -4.10
CA GLY A 92 6.15 3.08 -4.80
C GLY A 92 6.68 2.78 -6.21
N ASP A 93 6.59 1.53 -6.67
CA ASP A 93 7.20 1.04 -7.92
C ASP A 93 6.35 1.30 -9.18
N GLY A 94 5.19 1.96 -9.03
CA GLY A 94 4.26 2.29 -10.11
C GLY A 94 3.55 1.08 -10.74
N GLN A 95 3.68 -0.12 -10.18
CA GLN A 95 3.00 -1.32 -10.72
C GLN A 95 1.50 -1.36 -10.40
N ASN A 96 1.08 -0.65 -9.35
CA ASN A 96 -0.30 -0.57 -8.92
C ASN A 96 -0.84 0.83 -9.28
N ASP A 97 -1.81 0.90 -10.18
CA ASP A 97 -2.40 2.17 -10.62
C ASP A 97 -3.36 2.73 -9.53
N PRO A 98 -3.12 3.96 -9.02
CA PRO A 98 -3.97 4.59 -8.03
C PRO A 98 -5.44 4.74 -8.45
N VAL A 99 -5.76 4.69 -9.75
CA VAL A 99 -7.14 4.74 -10.27
C VAL A 99 -8.06 3.68 -9.66
N PHE A 100 -7.48 2.56 -9.17
CA PHE A 100 -8.23 1.49 -8.53
C PHE A 100 -8.50 1.71 -7.04
N LEU A 101 -7.91 2.73 -6.41
CA LEU A 101 -8.10 3.02 -4.99
C LEU A 101 -9.59 3.20 -4.63
N PRO A 102 -10.41 4.01 -5.33
CA PRO A 102 -11.83 4.15 -4.99
C PRO A 102 -12.57 2.81 -4.95
N ALA A 103 -12.34 1.93 -5.93
CA ALA A 103 -12.99 0.63 -6.02
C ALA A 103 -12.57 -0.34 -4.89
N LEU A 104 -11.38 -0.16 -4.32
CA LEU A 104 -10.91 -0.94 -3.16
C LEU A 104 -11.44 -0.42 -1.84
N ILE A 105 -11.67 0.88 -1.75
CA ILE A 105 -12.13 1.56 -0.53
C ILE A 105 -13.63 1.35 -0.37
N GLU A 106 -14.39 1.40 -1.46
CA GLU A 106 -15.85 1.36 -1.44
C GLU A 106 -16.45 0.17 -0.66
N PRO A 107 -15.94 -1.07 -0.78
CA PRO A 107 -16.48 -2.20 -0.02
C PRO A 107 -16.27 -2.08 1.50
N LEU A 108 -15.29 -1.27 1.96
CA LEU A 108 -15.05 -1.04 3.40
C LEU A 108 -16.10 -0.14 4.05
N SER A 109 -17.02 0.45 3.27
CA SER A 109 -18.23 1.10 3.80
C SER A 109 -19.08 0.12 4.61
N ARG A 110 -19.03 -1.17 4.24
CA ARG A 110 -19.66 -2.27 4.96
C ARG A 110 -18.84 -2.65 6.19
N ARG A 111 -19.46 -2.66 7.37
CA ARG A 111 -18.76 -2.87 8.66
C ARG A 111 -18.15 -4.26 8.78
N GLU A 112 -18.76 -5.25 8.15
CA GLU A 112 -18.33 -6.65 8.12
C GLU A 112 -17.09 -6.89 7.24
N VAL A 113 -16.75 -5.96 6.34
CA VAL A 113 -15.57 -6.08 5.49
C VAL A 113 -14.35 -5.54 6.25
N GLY A 114 -13.42 -6.44 6.58
CA GLY A 114 -12.19 -6.11 7.28
C GLY A 114 -11.01 -5.75 6.38
N LEU A 115 -10.96 -6.34 5.17
CA LEU A 115 -9.89 -6.16 4.19
C LEU A 115 -10.42 -6.40 2.78
N VAL A 116 -9.93 -5.61 1.84
CA VAL A 116 -10.13 -5.74 0.39
C VAL A 116 -8.75 -5.79 -0.25
N ALA A 117 -8.49 -6.79 -1.09
CA ALA A 117 -7.24 -6.90 -1.83
C ALA A 117 -7.48 -6.68 -3.33
N GLY A 118 -6.58 -5.93 -3.96
CA GLY A 118 -6.55 -5.80 -5.41
C GLY A 118 -6.27 -7.14 -6.07
N GLN A 119 -6.86 -7.34 -7.24
CA GLN A 119 -6.59 -8.49 -8.08
C GLN A 119 -5.94 -8.03 -9.38
N ARG A 120 -4.72 -8.49 -9.64
CA ARG A 120 -4.06 -8.23 -10.93
C ARG A 120 -4.67 -9.13 -12.00
N VAL A 121 -5.41 -8.55 -12.94
CA VAL A 121 -5.97 -9.28 -14.10
C VAL A 121 -5.08 -9.04 -15.32
N GLY A 122 -4.67 -10.11 -16.02
CA GLY A 122 -4.02 -9.97 -17.33
C GLY A 122 -2.48 -9.82 -17.36
N ARG A 123 -1.75 -10.14 -16.27
CA ARG A 123 -0.27 -10.05 -16.25
C ARG A 123 0.35 -10.82 -17.45
N LYS A 124 1.08 -10.13 -18.33
CA LYS A 124 2.01 -10.73 -19.31
C LYS A 124 3.28 -11.21 -18.60
N ALA A 125 3.16 -12.10 -17.62
CA ALA A 125 4.30 -12.80 -17.06
C ALA A 125 4.67 -13.99 -17.96
N SER A 126 5.97 -14.25 -18.14
CA SER A 126 6.49 -15.51 -18.73
C SER A 126 5.75 -16.71 -18.13
N GLY A 127 5.39 -17.70 -18.97
CA GLY A 127 4.54 -18.84 -18.58
C GLY A 127 5.00 -19.55 -17.30
N PHE A 128 6.30 -19.55 -17.03
CA PHE A 128 6.89 -20.13 -15.83
C PHE A 128 6.49 -19.41 -14.53
N LYS A 129 6.47 -18.07 -14.52
CA LYS A 129 6.03 -17.27 -13.35
C LYS A 129 4.54 -17.41 -13.09
N LYS A 130 3.72 -17.59 -14.13
CA LYS A 130 2.28 -17.87 -13.98
C LYS A 130 2.04 -19.23 -13.32
N PHE A 131 2.80 -20.26 -13.73
CA PHE A 131 2.69 -21.59 -13.15
C PHE A 131 3.09 -21.62 -11.67
N GLN A 132 4.22 -21.00 -11.32
CA GLN A 132 4.66 -20.88 -9.91
C GLN A 132 3.63 -20.13 -9.04
N SER A 133 3.10 -19.01 -9.53
CA SER A 133 2.06 -18.26 -8.80
C SER A 133 0.78 -19.06 -8.63
N ARG A 134 0.37 -19.87 -9.63
CA ARG A 134 -0.79 -20.76 -9.52
C ARG A 134 -0.59 -21.87 -8.49
N ILE A 135 0.61 -22.46 -8.42
CA ILE A 135 0.91 -23.48 -7.39
C ILE A 135 0.92 -22.84 -6.00
N ALA A 136 1.60 -21.70 -5.83
CA ALA A 136 1.65 -21.00 -4.54
C ALA A 136 0.25 -20.60 -4.05
N ASN A 137 -0.57 -20.02 -4.93
CA ASN A 137 -1.95 -19.65 -4.60
C ASN A 137 -2.84 -20.89 -4.37
N GLY A 138 -2.60 -22.00 -5.09
CA GLY A 138 -3.32 -23.26 -4.91
C GLY A 138 -3.04 -23.94 -3.57
N VAL A 139 -1.76 -24.03 -3.17
CA VAL A 139 -1.36 -24.60 -1.87
C VAL A 139 -1.91 -23.74 -0.73
N ARG A 140 -1.77 -22.41 -0.83
CA ARG A 140 -2.33 -21.48 0.16
C ARG A 140 -3.86 -21.60 0.23
N GLY A 141 -4.54 -21.65 -0.92
CA GLY A 141 -5.98 -21.79 -1.00
C GLY A 141 -6.49 -23.10 -0.38
N ALA A 142 -5.73 -24.18 -0.52
CA ALA A 142 -6.06 -25.47 0.11
C ALA A 142 -5.93 -25.43 1.64
N ILE A 143 -4.95 -24.68 2.17
CA ILE A 143 -4.68 -24.55 3.61
C ILE A 143 -5.64 -23.54 4.27
N LEU A 144 -5.79 -22.35 3.69
CA LEU A 144 -6.55 -21.25 4.30
C LEU A 144 -8.03 -21.25 3.94
N ARG A 145 -8.42 -21.86 2.80
CA ARG A 145 -9.80 -21.90 2.28
C ARG A 145 -10.51 -20.54 2.27
N ASP A 146 -9.74 -19.46 2.10
CA ASP A 146 -10.21 -18.07 2.24
C ASP A 146 -10.65 -17.43 0.91
N GLY A 147 -10.65 -18.19 -0.18
CA GLY A 147 -11.09 -17.72 -1.50
C GLY A 147 -10.20 -16.67 -2.16
N THR A 148 -9.04 -16.33 -1.58
CA THR A 148 -8.17 -15.24 -2.07
C THR A 148 -7.35 -15.71 -3.28
N ARG A 149 -7.51 -15.02 -4.43
CA ARG A 149 -6.93 -15.43 -5.72
C ARG A 149 -5.58 -14.80 -6.08
N ASP A 150 -5.20 -13.66 -5.50
CA ASP A 150 -3.89 -13.00 -5.67
C ASP A 150 -3.51 -12.25 -4.38
N THR A 151 -2.64 -12.85 -3.56
CA THR A 151 -2.25 -12.26 -2.26
C THR A 151 -1.09 -11.29 -2.38
N GLY A 152 -0.28 -11.47 -3.43
CA GLY A 152 0.94 -10.69 -3.68
C GLY A 152 0.69 -9.39 -4.45
N CYS A 153 -0.55 -8.89 -4.48
CA CYS A 153 -0.85 -7.53 -4.91
C CYS A 153 -0.67 -6.61 -3.70
N GLY A 154 0.28 -5.66 -3.77
CA GLY A 154 0.56 -4.74 -2.66
C GLY A 154 -0.56 -3.70 -2.45
N LEU A 155 -1.45 -3.58 -3.44
CA LEU A 155 -2.64 -2.75 -3.35
C LEU A 155 -3.73 -3.45 -2.52
N LYS A 156 -3.85 -3.04 -1.26
CA LYS A 156 -4.81 -3.57 -0.27
C LYS A 156 -5.44 -2.40 0.46
N ALA A 157 -6.71 -2.53 0.85
CA ALA A 157 -7.39 -1.58 1.74
C ALA A 157 -8.01 -2.33 2.91
N PHE A 158 -7.90 -1.82 4.12
CA PHE A 158 -8.29 -2.53 5.33
C PHE A 158 -8.61 -1.59 6.50
N ARG A 159 -9.24 -2.15 7.53
CA ARG A 159 -9.47 -1.47 8.80
C ARG A 159 -8.18 -1.46 9.62
N ARG A 160 -7.76 -0.27 10.04
CA ARG A 160 -6.52 -0.04 10.80
C ARG A 160 -6.46 -0.84 12.09
N ASP A 161 -7.56 -0.88 12.84
CA ASP A 161 -7.64 -1.58 14.13
C ASP A 161 -7.51 -3.11 13.98
N LEU A 162 -8.03 -3.68 12.89
CA LEU A 162 -7.87 -5.09 12.58
C LEU A 162 -6.44 -5.42 12.20
N PHE A 163 -5.80 -4.60 11.35
CA PHE A 163 -4.42 -4.80 10.97
C PHE A 163 -3.49 -4.77 12.18
N LEU A 164 -3.66 -3.81 13.09
CA LEU A 164 -2.81 -3.65 14.27
C LEU A 164 -2.99 -4.76 15.31
N LYS A 165 -4.03 -5.60 15.20
CA LYS A 165 -4.22 -6.81 16.04
C LYS A 165 -3.47 -8.02 15.48
N LEU A 166 -3.04 -7.99 14.21
CA LEU A 166 -2.29 -9.08 13.61
C LEU A 166 -0.86 -9.09 14.15
N PRO A 167 -0.27 -10.27 14.40
CA PRO A 167 1.14 -10.36 14.76
C PRO A 167 2.01 -9.88 13.60
N TYR A 168 3.09 -9.16 13.92
CA TYR A 168 4.09 -8.80 12.92
C TYR A 168 4.84 -10.04 12.45
N PHE A 169 5.07 -10.15 11.14
CA PHE A 169 6.01 -11.10 10.55
C PHE A 169 6.56 -10.57 9.23
N ASP A 170 7.75 -11.01 8.86
CA ASP A 170 8.35 -10.65 7.57
C ASP A 170 7.59 -11.32 6.42
N GLY A 171 7.15 -10.50 5.45
CA GLY A 171 6.33 -10.96 4.32
C GLY A 171 4.85 -10.60 4.43
N LEU A 172 4.43 -9.88 5.48
CA LEU A 172 3.04 -9.43 5.68
C LEU A 172 2.46 -8.63 4.50
N HIS A 173 3.32 -7.98 3.70
CA HIS A 173 2.92 -7.29 2.48
C HIS A 173 2.46 -8.23 1.33
N ARG A 174 2.84 -9.51 1.36
CA ARG A 174 2.55 -10.52 0.31
C ARG A 174 1.25 -11.31 0.50
#